data_AF-A0A968TRC1-F1
#
_entry.id   AF-A0A968TRC1-F1
#
_cell.length_a   1.000
_cell.length_b   1.000
_cell.length_c   1.000
_cell.angle_alpha   90.00
_cell.angle_beta   90.00
_cell.angle_gamma   90.00
#
_symmetry.space_group_name_H-M   'P 1'
#
loop_
_entity.id
_entity.type
_entity.pdbx_description
1 polymer ?
#
loop_
_entity_poly.entity_id
_entity_poly.type
_entity_poly.pdbx_seq_one_letter_code
_entity_poly.pdbx_strand_id
1 'polypeptide(L)'
;MVPEMDDQTQSFDAQQMVEEIQEGGQKAPSVDLDADYEAAKSFSVSEIDATEEGAKAAEAATSSQFEVSQPQSAPTEAQATGNPDDYLDMAKEVNPNL
;
A
#
# COMPACT_ATOMS: atom_id res chain seq x y z
N MET A 1 22.85 -13.62 -5.08
CA MET A 1 23.22 -12.54 -6.00
C MET A 1 24.12 -11.61 -5.20
N VAL A 2 25.45 -11.69 -5.37
CA VAL A 2 26.35 -10.71 -4.77
C VAL A 2 26.15 -9.41 -5.57
N PRO A 3 25.95 -8.24 -4.95
CA PRO A 3 25.88 -7.00 -5.70
C PRO A 3 27.23 -6.80 -6.40
N GLU A 4 27.24 -6.70 -7.72
CA GLU A 4 28.41 -6.19 -8.44
C GLU A 4 28.56 -4.72 -8.03
N MET A 5 29.49 -4.45 -7.11
CA MET A 5 29.92 -3.10 -6.79
C MET A 5 30.92 -2.66 -7.86
N ASP A 6 30.68 -1.52 -8.50
CA ASP A 6 31.56 -0.96 -9.51
C ASP A 6 32.98 -0.73 -8.95
N ASP A 7 33.94 -1.48 -9.49
CA ASP A 7 35.37 -1.56 -9.12
C ASP A 7 36.09 -0.20 -9.21
N GLN A 8 35.50 0.79 -9.88
CA GLN A 8 36.05 2.13 -10.09
C GLN A 8 35.83 3.10 -8.91
N THR A 9 35.07 2.70 -7.88
CA THR A 9 34.73 3.56 -6.73
C THR A 9 35.31 3.09 -5.39
N GLN A 10 35.97 1.93 -5.38
CA GLN A 10 36.51 1.33 -4.16
C GLN A 10 37.94 1.81 -3.88
N SER A 11 38.29 1.96 -2.61
CA SER A 11 39.67 2.20 -2.22
C SER A 11 40.53 0.95 -2.46
N PHE A 12 41.82 1.13 -2.69
CA PHE A 12 42.78 0.02 -2.85
C PHE A 12 42.72 -0.97 -1.67
N ASP A 13 42.57 -0.45 -0.45
CA ASP A 13 42.43 -1.27 0.76
C ASP A 13 41.17 -2.15 0.73
N ALA A 14 40.06 -1.64 0.18
CA ALA A 14 38.84 -2.41 0.06
C ALA A 14 38.98 -3.53 -0.99
N GLN A 15 39.69 -3.27 -2.08
CA GLN A 15 39.99 -4.27 -3.11
C GLN A 15 40.87 -5.40 -2.55
N GLN A 16 41.95 -5.06 -1.85
CA GLN A 16 42.82 -6.04 -1.20
C GLN A 16 42.06 -6.91 -0.18
N MET A 17 41.17 -6.30 0.60
CA MET A 17 40.32 -7.04 1.54
C MET A 17 39.39 -8.04 0.85
N VAL A 18 38.80 -7.65 -0.29
CA VAL A 18 37.94 -8.53 -1.08
C VAL A 18 38.74 -9.73 -1.60
N GLU A 19 39.95 -9.50 -2.11
CA GLU A 19 40.86 -10.55 -2.58
C GLU A 19 41.22 -11.52 -1.45
N GLU A 20 41.64 -11.03 -0.29
CA GLU A 20 41.99 -11.86 0.86
C GLU A 20 40.81 -12.69 1.38
N ILE A 21 39.58 -12.15 1.30
CA ILE A 21 38.36 -12.88 1.65
C ILE A 21 38.05 -13.97 0.60
N GLN A 22 38.23 -13.68 -0.69
CA GLN A 22 38.00 -14.66 -1.77
C GLN A 22 39.02 -15.80 -1.74
N GLU A 23 40.28 -15.49 -1.43
CA GLU A 23 41.37 -16.47 -1.29
C GLU A 23 41.29 -17.27 0.03
N GLY A 24 40.38 -16.89 0.94
CA GLY A 24 40.18 -17.54 2.23
C GLY A 24 41.26 -17.20 3.26
N GLY A 25 42.11 -16.20 2.99
CA GLY A 25 43.07 -15.64 3.94
C GLY A 25 42.39 -14.84 5.06
N GLN A 26 41.21 -14.26 4.77
CA GLN A 26 40.42 -13.52 5.73
C GLN A 26 38.96 -13.99 5.75
N LYS A 27 38.33 -13.98 6.94
CA LYS A 27 36.93 -14.39 7.07
C LYS A 27 36.02 -13.30 6.50
N ALA A 28 35.07 -13.70 5.66
CA ALA A 28 34.03 -12.80 5.17
C ALA A 28 33.23 -12.18 6.34
N PRO A 29 32.82 -10.90 6.24
CA PRO A 29 31.94 -10.30 7.23
C PRO A 29 30.62 -11.08 7.31
N SER A 30 30.13 -11.28 8.53
CA SER A 30 28.83 -11.90 8.78
C SER A 30 27.78 -10.80 8.85
N VAL A 31 26.73 -10.91 8.04
CA VAL A 31 25.57 -10.01 8.08
C VAL A 31 24.44 -10.71 8.80
N ASP A 32 23.83 -10.05 9.79
CA ASP A 32 22.64 -10.53 10.48
C ASP A 32 21.44 -9.73 10.00
N LEU A 33 20.77 -10.26 8.96
CA LEU A 33 19.66 -9.58 8.32
C LEU A 33 18.49 -9.33 9.27
N ASP A 34 18.25 -10.25 10.22
CA ASP A 34 17.14 -10.13 11.17
C ASP A 34 17.46 -9.03 12.19
N ALA A 35 18.67 -9.05 12.77
CA ALA A 35 19.09 -8.01 13.71
C ALA A 35 19.16 -6.62 13.05
N ASP A 36 19.68 -6.55 11.83
CA ASP A 36 19.78 -5.30 11.07
C ASP A 36 18.39 -4.76 10.69
N TYR A 37 17.45 -5.63 10.32
CA TYR A 37 16.07 -5.24 10.04
C TYR A 37 15.35 -4.72 11.30
N GLU A 38 15.50 -5.39 12.44
CA GLU A 38 14.94 -4.90 13.71
C GLU A 38 15.56 -3.58 14.14
N ALA A 39 16.87 -3.40 13.97
CA ALA A 39 17.53 -2.12 14.25
C ALA A 39 17.00 -1.01 13.34
N ALA A 40 16.82 -1.28 12.04
CA ALA A 40 16.28 -0.33 11.08
C ALA A 40 14.87 0.16 11.47
N LYS A 41 14.03 -0.69 12.07
CA LYS A 41 12.70 -0.29 12.55
C LYS A 41 12.77 0.83 13.59
N SER A 42 13.78 0.83 14.46
CA SER A 42 13.95 1.89 15.47
C SER A 42 14.27 3.26 14.87
N PHE A 43 14.75 3.31 13.62
CA PHE A 43 15.03 4.53 12.88
C PHE A 43 13.94 4.88 11.86
N SER A 44 12.92 4.04 11.71
CA SER A 44 11.86 4.21 10.70
C SER A 44 10.78 5.21 11.12
N VAL A 45 10.68 5.52 12.41
CA VAL A 45 9.76 6.52 12.96
C VAL A 45 10.56 7.47 13.83
N SER A 46 10.36 8.78 13.68
CA SER A 46 10.89 9.72 14.68
C SER A 46 10.07 9.57 15.96
N GLU A 47 10.68 9.87 17.12
CA GLU A 47 9.95 9.81 18.40
C GLU A 47 8.70 10.70 18.40
N ILE A 48 8.73 11.80 17.63
CA ILE A 48 7.60 12.71 17.44
C ILE A 48 6.49 12.09 16.58
N ASP A 49 6.83 11.29 15.56
CA ASP A 49 5.82 10.62 14.72
C ASP A 49 4.99 9.60 15.50
N ALA A 50 5.51 9.11 16.64
CA ALA A 50 4.80 8.23 17.55
C ALA A 50 3.89 8.98 18.56
N THR A 51 3.90 10.31 18.59
CA THR A 51 3.06 11.12 19.49
C THR A 51 1.83 11.69 18.78
N GLU A 52 0.87 12.19 19.57
CA GLU A 52 -0.30 12.89 19.03
C GLU A 52 0.08 14.16 18.26
N GLU A 53 1.17 14.83 18.65
CA GLU A 53 1.70 15.99 17.94
C GLU A 53 2.20 15.62 16.54
N GLY A 54 2.90 14.49 16.39
CA GLY A 54 3.31 13.98 15.08
C GLY A 54 2.12 13.61 14.21
N ALA A 55 1.11 12.94 14.79
CA ALA A 55 -0.13 12.62 14.09
C ALA A 55 -0.84 13.87 13.55
N LYS A 56 -0.94 14.94 14.36
CA LYS A 56 -1.52 16.23 13.94
C LYS A 56 -0.69 16.92 12.86
N ALA A 57 0.64 16.84 12.95
CA ALA A 57 1.53 17.42 11.94
C ALA A 57 1.39 16.69 10.59
N ALA A 58 1.31 15.36 10.61
CA ALA A 58 1.09 14.55 9.41
C ALA A 58 -0.30 14.82 8.79
N GLU A 59 -1.35 14.91 9.62
CA GLU A 59 -2.69 15.28 9.15
C GLU A 59 -2.69 16.68 8.53
N ALA A 60 -2.08 17.67 9.18
CA ALA A 60 -1.98 19.03 8.65
C ALA A 60 -1.18 19.10 7.34
N ALA A 61 -0.14 18.28 7.18
CA ALA A 61 0.66 18.22 5.96
C ALA A 61 -0.04 17.48 4.81
N THR A 62 -0.91 16.51 5.11
CA THR A 62 -1.58 15.66 4.12
C THR A 62 -3.02 16.10 3.80
N SER A 63 -3.60 16.96 4.64
CA SER A 63 -4.96 17.46 4.45
C SER A 63 -5.08 18.28 3.15
N SER A 64 -6.24 18.14 2.49
CA SER A 64 -6.55 18.88 1.26
C SER A 64 -6.59 20.38 1.55
N GLN A 65 -5.80 21.16 0.83
CA GLN A 65 -5.83 22.63 0.89
C GLN A 65 -7.08 23.24 0.23
N PHE A 66 -7.87 22.43 -0.47
CA PHE A 66 -9.05 22.85 -1.21
C PHE A 66 -10.30 22.14 -0.71
N GLU A 67 -11.42 22.84 -0.81
CA GLU A 67 -12.73 22.33 -0.41
C GLU A 67 -13.14 21.16 -1.32
N VAL A 68 -13.34 19.99 -0.70
CA VAL A 68 -13.76 18.78 -1.40
C VAL A 68 -15.28 18.77 -1.46
N SER A 69 -15.85 18.76 -2.66
CA SER A 69 -17.30 18.67 -2.82
C SER A 69 -17.82 17.34 -2.30
N GLN A 70 -18.75 17.38 -1.34
CA GLN A 70 -19.41 16.17 -0.88
C GLN A 70 -20.45 15.69 -1.89
N PRO A 71 -20.55 14.37 -2.14
CA PRO A 71 -21.59 13.83 -3.01
C PRO A 71 -22.96 14.03 -2.35
N GLN A 72 -23.84 14.75 -3.04
CA GLN A 72 -25.22 14.94 -2.59
C GLN A 72 -26.05 13.71 -2.93
N SER A 73 -26.54 13.00 -1.91
CA SER A 73 -27.47 11.89 -2.10
C SER A 73 -28.84 12.43 -2.53
N ALA A 74 -29.23 12.16 -3.77
CA ALA A 74 -30.57 12.45 -4.26
C ALA A 74 -31.47 11.22 -4.10
N PRO A 75 -32.70 11.36 -3.55
CA PRO A 75 -33.66 10.26 -3.55
C PRO A 75 -33.97 9.90 -5.01
N THR A 76 -33.71 8.64 -5.37
CA THR A 76 -34.05 8.10 -6.68
C THR A 76 -35.38 7.39 -6.55
N GLU A 77 -36.44 7.96 -7.11
CA GLU A 77 -37.74 7.28 -7.19
C GLU A 77 -37.75 6.37 -8.43
N ALA A 78 -37.96 5.08 -8.22
CA ALA A 78 -38.13 4.13 -9.32
C ALA A 78 -39.49 4.39 -9.98
N GLN A 79 -39.49 4.73 -11.26
CA GLN A 79 -40.72 4.80 -12.04
C GLN A 79 -41.22 3.36 -12.29
N ALA A 80 -42.53 3.15 -12.13
CA ALA A 80 -43.13 1.88 -12.48
C ALA A 80 -42.95 1.63 -14.00
N THR A 81 -42.15 0.63 -14.36
CA THR A 81 -41.84 0.28 -15.75
C THR A 81 -42.83 -0.70 -16.36
N GLY A 82 -43.82 -1.17 -15.59
CA GLY A 82 -44.78 -2.19 -16.01
C GLY A 82 -46.19 -1.86 -15.55
N ASN A 83 -47.16 -2.37 -16.30
CA ASN A 83 -48.57 -2.27 -15.98
C ASN A 83 -48.99 -3.49 -15.13
N PRO A 84 -49.49 -3.32 -13.90
CA PRO A 84 -49.97 -4.43 -13.08
C PRO A 84 -51.12 -5.23 -13.71
N ASP A 85 -51.89 -4.61 -14.61
CA ASP A 85 -53.00 -5.29 -15.28
C ASP A 85 -52.53 -6.38 -16.26
N ASP A 86 -51.28 -6.29 -16.74
CA ASP A 86 -50.68 -7.29 -17.63
C ASP A 86 -50.66 -8.69 -16.97
N TYR A 87 -50.53 -8.74 -15.64
CA TYR A 87 -50.60 -10.00 -14.88
C TYR A 87 -52.02 -10.60 -14.87
N LEU A 88 -53.06 -9.76 -14.86
CA LEU A 88 -54.45 -10.21 -14.90
C LEU A 88 -54.81 -10.75 -16.28
N ASP A 89 -54.30 -10.14 -17.34
CA ASP A 89 -54.58 -10.58 -18.70
C ASP A 89 -53.86 -11.90 -19.02
N MET A 90 -52.60 -12.07 -18.61
CA MET A 90 -51.93 -13.37 -18.68
C MET A 90 -52.66 -14.46 -17.87
N ALA A 91 -53.23 -14.12 -16.71
CA ALA A 91 -53.98 -15.09 -15.90
C ALA A 91 -55.23 -15.59 -16.63
N LYS A 92 -55.94 -14.71 -17.36
CA LYS A 92 -57.09 -15.08 -18.20
C LYS A 92 -56.68 -15.90 -19.42
N GLU A 93 -55.51 -15.65 -20.00
CA GLU A 93 -54.97 -16.45 -21.10
C GLU A 93 -54.61 -17.88 -20.67
N VAL A 94 -54.03 -18.03 -19.47
CA VAL A 94 -53.64 -19.33 -18.91
C VAL A 94 -54.83 -20.10 -18.36
N ASN A 95 -55.83 -19.41 -17.80
CA ASN A 95 -57.06 -20.03 -17.32
C ASN A 95 -58.30 -19.20 -17.72
N PRO A 96 -58.92 -19.54 -18.87
CA PRO A 96 -60.04 -18.76 -19.45
C PRO A 96 -61.34 -18.76 -18.62
N ASN A 97 -61.40 -19.53 -17.53
CA ASN A 97 -62.58 -19.73 -16.70
C ASN A 97 -62.45 -19.13 -15.29
N LEU A 98 -61.47 -18.25 -15.07
CA LEU A 98 -61.37 -17.43 -13.86
C LEU A 98 -62.24 -16.17 -13.95
#